data_AF-A0A7S0BSV5-F1
#
_entry.id   AF-A0A7S0BSV5-F1
#
_cell.length_a   1.000
_cell.length_b   1.000
_cell.length_c   1.000
_cell.angle_alpha   90.00
_cell.angle_beta   90.00
_cell.angle_gamma   90.00
#
_symmetry.space_group_name_H-M   'P 1'
#
loop_
_entity.id
_entity.type
_entity.pdbx_description
1 polymer ?
#
loop_
_entity_poly.entity_id
_entity_poly.type
_entity_poly.pdbx_seq_one_letter_code
_entity_poly.pdbx_strand_id
1 'polypeptide(L)'
;KDRIHFIFNNLTAQNIDEKAKELKDAVPVQYYPYLTKYIVERRAAIEPNFHSLYVGLMESYNKKDTKLLPMVLAKSYDNVRALLASDKIRTNSAESSSERGALKNLGTWIGGLTLGRNKPILAKDIDL
;
A
#
# COMPACT_ATOMS: atom_id res chain seq x y z
N LYS A 1 -2.19 17.00 5.48
CA LYS A 1 -1.10 16.14 4.96
C LYS A 1 -0.12 15.77 6.08
N ASP A 2 0.31 16.73 6.91
CA ASP A 2 1.25 16.49 8.01
C ASP A 2 0.79 15.45 9.02
N ARG A 3 -0.52 15.43 9.33
CA ARG A 3 -1.10 14.41 10.22
C ARG A 3 -0.95 12.99 9.69
N ILE A 4 -1.13 12.79 8.38
CA ILE A 4 -0.95 11.47 7.74
C ILE A 4 0.53 11.07 7.85
N HIS A 5 1.46 11.98 7.54
CA HIS A 5 2.90 11.68 7.65
C HIS A 5 3.28 11.32 9.09
N PHE A 6 2.76 12.06 10.06
CA PHE A 6 3.00 11.82 11.48
C PHE A 6 2.52 10.44 11.92
N ILE A 7 1.31 10.03 11.50
CA ILE A 7 0.75 8.71 11.82
C ILE A 7 1.65 7.60 11.30
N PHE A 8 2.04 7.66 10.02
CA PHE A 8 2.85 6.60 9.41
C PHE A 8 4.29 6.56 9.95
N ASN A 9 4.88 7.71 10.30
CA ASN A 9 6.23 7.77 10.87
C ASN A 9 6.32 7.26 12.31
N ASN A 10 5.23 7.34 13.08
CA ASN A 10 5.18 6.94 14.48
C ASN A 10 4.38 5.65 14.70
N LEU A 11 4.16 4.87 13.63
CA LEU A 11 3.45 3.60 13.71
C LEU A 11 4.36 2.53 14.33
N THR A 12 3.87 1.85 15.35
CA THR A 12 4.53 0.71 15.99
C THR A 12 3.53 -0.43 16.17
N ALA A 13 4.01 -1.63 16.47
CA ALA A 13 3.14 -2.79 16.70
C ALA A 13 2.18 -2.57 17.89
N GLN A 14 2.58 -1.82 18.91
CA GLN A 14 1.74 -1.56 20.09
C GLN A 14 0.63 -0.53 19.85
N ASN A 15 0.78 0.37 18.87
CA ASN A 15 -0.14 1.50 18.67
C ASN A 15 -1.00 1.41 17.40
N ILE A 16 -0.98 0.26 16.70
CA ILE A 16 -1.71 0.06 15.44
C ILE A 16 -3.19 0.44 15.55
N ASP A 17 -3.88 -0.06 16.58
CA ASP A 17 -5.32 0.16 16.72
C ASP A 17 -5.68 1.63 17.00
N GLU A 18 -4.85 2.31 17.79
CA GLU A 18 -4.96 3.74 18.06
C GLU A 18 -4.72 4.55 16.79
N LYS A 19 -3.62 4.27 16.06
CA LYS A 19 -3.28 4.96 14.81
C LYS A 19 -4.28 4.71 13.69
N ALA A 20 -4.90 3.53 13.63
CA ALA A 20 -5.98 3.26 12.69
C ALA A 20 -7.21 4.12 12.96
N LYS A 21 -7.58 4.29 14.24
CA LYS A 21 -8.67 5.19 14.64
C LYS A 21 -8.33 6.64 14.31
N GLU A 22 -7.13 7.09 14.71
CA GLU A 22 -6.65 8.44 14.45
C GLU A 22 -6.66 8.77 12.95
N LEU A 23 -6.23 7.83 12.11
CA LEU A 23 -6.25 8.00 10.65
C LEU A 23 -7.67 8.14 10.10
N LYS A 24 -8.62 7.34 10.62
CA LYS A 24 -10.03 7.41 10.22
C LYS A 24 -10.64 8.75 10.58
N ASP A 25 -10.39 9.22 11.79
CA ASP A 25 -10.96 10.47 12.30
C ASP A 25 -10.33 11.69 11.62
N ALA A 26 -9.04 11.60 11.25
CA ALA A 26 -8.30 12.69 10.61
C ALA A 26 -8.51 12.82 9.10
N VAL A 27 -8.96 11.77 8.41
CA VAL A 27 -9.05 11.75 6.94
C VAL A 27 -10.48 11.50 6.47
N PRO A 28 -11.20 12.55 6.05
CA PRO A 28 -12.50 12.40 5.39
C PRO A 28 -12.40 11.57 4.08
N VAL A 29 -13.49 10.88 3.74
CA VAL A 29 -13.57 9.98 2.57
C VAL A 29 -13.15 10.66 1.26
N GLN A 30 -13.45 11.94 1.08
CA GLN A 30 -13.06 12.72 -0.11
C GLN A 30 -11.54 12.79 -0.33
N TYR A 31 -10.73 12.56 0.71
CA TYR A 31 -9.27 12.54 0.64
C TYR A 31 -8.68 11.14 0.50
N TYR A 32 -9.51 10.09 0.38
CA TYR A 32 -9.00 8.73 0.16
C TYR A 32 -8.15 8.59 -1.10
N PRO A 33 -8.45 9.25 -2.24
CA PRO A 33 -7.56 9.21 -3.41
C PRO A 33 -6.14 9.71 -3.12
N TYR A 34 -6.00 10.71 -2.25
CA TYR A 34 -4.68 11.18 -1.80
C TYR A 34 -4.02 10.18 -0.86
N LEU A 35 -4.77 9.67 0.11
CA LEU A 35 -4.26 8.72 1.10
C LEU A 35 -3.80 7.41 0.44
N THR A 36 -4.56 6.87 -0.50
CA THR A 36 -4.20 5.63 -1.22
C THR A 36 -2.94 5.83 -2.05
N LYS A 37 -2.84 6.95 -2.77
CA LYS A 37 -1.63 7.33 -3.49
C LYS A 37 -0.42 7.42 -2.56
N TYR A 38 -0.57 8.08 -1.41
CA TYR A 38 0.49 8.21 -0.42
C TYR A 38 0.94 6.84 0.14
N ILE A 39 0.00 5.99 0.57
CA ILE A 39 0.30 4.66 1.12
C ILE A 39 1.08 3.82 0.11
N VAL A 40 0.61 3.78 -1.15
CA VAL A 40 1.18 2.91 -2.17
C VAL A 40 2.51 3.45 -2.69
N GLU A 41 2.55 4.71 -3.14
CA GLU A 41 3.72 5.27 -3.83
C GLU A 41 4.82 5.75 -2.88
N ARG A 42 4.45 6.23 -1.68
CA ARG A 42 5.39 6.87 -0.77
C ARG A 42 5.75 6.02 0.44
N ARG A 43 5.05 4.91 0.69
CA ARG A 43 5.35 3.99 1.79
C ARG A 43 5.61 2.59 1.25
N ALA A 44 4.57 1.89 0.79
CA ALA A 44 4.67 0.49 0.38
C ALA A 44 5.73 0.24 -0.71
N ALA A 45 5.82 1.09 -1.73
CA ALA A 45 6.79 0.92 -2.82
C ALA A 45 8.26 1.08 -2.37
N ILE A 46 8.54 1.77 -1.27
CA ILE A 46 9.91 2.17 -0.89
C ILE A 46 10.37 1.68 0.50
N GLU A 47 9.45 1.27 1.37
CA GLU A 47 9.73 0.89 2.76
C GLU A 47 9.31 -0.58 3.06
N PRO A 48 9.98 -1.58 2.47
CA PRO A 48 9.62 -2.99 2.65
C PRO A 48 9.69 -3.45 4.11
N ASN A 49 10.62 -2.88 4.89
CA ASN A 49 10.81 -3.22 6.31
C ASN A 49 9.60 -2.89 7.19
N PHE A 50 8.71 -1.99 6.74
CA PHE A 50 7.51 -1.59 7.47
C PHE A 50 6.22 -2.22 6.94
N HIS A 51 6.29 -3.10 5.95
CA HIS A 51 5.10 -3.72 5.35
C HIS A 51 4.21 -4.41 6.38
N SER A 52 4.79 -5.18 7.31
CA SER A 52 4.01 -5.85 8.36
C SER A 52 3.20 -4.87 9.21
N LEU A 53 3.77 -3.70 9.54
CA LEU A 53 3.06 -2.65 10.28
C LEU A 53 1.95 -2.02 9.44
N TYR A 54 2.24 -1.71 8.17
CA TYR A 54 1.26 -1.10 7.28
C TYR A 54 0.09 -2.05 6.97
N VAL A 55 0.35 -3.34 6.81
CA VAL A 55 -0.67 -4.38 6.66
C VAL A 55 -1.53 -4.44 7.92
N GLY A 56 -0.92 -4.48 9.11
CA GLY A 56 -1.64 -4.44 10.38
C GLY A 56 -2.50 -3.18 10.56
N LEU A 57 -1.98 -2.01 10.16
CA LEU A 57 -2.73 -0.75 10.15
C LEU A 57 -3.95 -0.83 9.23
N MET A 58 -3.77 -1.33 8.00
CA MET A 58 -4.85 -1.47 7.03
C MET A 58 -5.94 -2.43 7.53
N GLU A 59 -5.60 -3.48 8.26
CA GLU A 59 -6.58 -4.37 8.87
C GLU A 59 -7.35 -3.73 10.01
N SER A 60 -6.63 -3.09 10.94
CA SER A 60 -7.29 -2.40 12.04
C SER A 60 -8.20 -1.28 11.53
N TYR A 61 -7.79 -0.60 10.45
CA TYR A 61 -8.60 0.39 9.76
C TYR A 61 -9.81 -0.26 9.09
N ASN A 62 -9.63 -1.37 8.37
CA ASN A 62 -10.69 -2.04 7.62
C ASN A 62 -11.81 -2.59 8.52
N LYS A 63 -11.52 -2.92 9.80
CA LYS A 63 -12.54 -3.24 10.81
C LYS A 63 -13.46 -2.05 11.12
N LYS A 64 -13.01 -0.82 10.86
CA LYS A 64 -13.70 0.45 11.19
C LYS A 64 -14.32 1.13 9.97
N ASP A 65 -13.69 1.01 8.81
CA ASP A 65 -14.20 1.48 7.52
C ASP A 65 -13.62 0.60 6.38
N THR A 66 -14.51 -0.09 5.67
CA THR A 66 -14.16 -1.05 4.62
C THR A 66 -13.87 -0.42 3.26
N LYS A 67 -14.07 0.89 3.10
CA LYS A 67 -13.93 1.58 1.80
C LYS A 67 -12.48 1.81 1.37
N LEU A 68 -11.57 1.99 2.34
CA LEU A 68 -10.18 2.36 2.03
C LEU A 68 -9.38 1.19 1.44
N LEU A 69 -9.52 -0.01 2.00
CA LEU A 69 -8.72 -1.17 1.59
C LEU A 69 -8.88 -1.54 0.09
N PRO A 70 -10.09 -1.60 -0.48
CA PRO A 70 -10.25 -1.80 -1.92
C PRO A 70 -9.55 -0.74 -2.77
N MET A 71 -9.58 0.54 -2.36
CA MET A 71 -8.90 1.61 -3.09
C MET A 71 -7.38 1.50 -3.00
N VAL A 72 -6.84 1.06 -1.85
CA VAL A 72 -5.40 0.80 -1.68
C VAL A 72 -4.96 -0.37 -2.57
N LEU A 73 -5.74 -1.45 -2.62
CA LEU A 73 -5.47 -2.59 -3.49
C LEU A 73 -5.51 -2.19 -4.97
N ALA A 74 -6.57 -1.52 -5.42
CA ALA A 74 -6.70 -1.04 -6.79
C ALA A 74 -5.50 -0.17 -7.20
N LYS A 75 -5.12 0.80 -6.36
CA LYS A 75 -3.96 1.66 -6.62
C LYS A 75 -2.64 0.89 -6.62
N SER A 76 -2.52 -0.16 -5.80
CA SER A 76 -1.34 -1.04 -5.80
C SER A 76 -1.22 -1.79 -7.11
N TYR A 77 -2.32 -2.35 -7.62
CA TYR A 77 -2.35 -3.02 -8.93
C TYR A 77 -2.06 -2.05 -10.08
N ASP A 78 -2.64 -0.85 -10.08
CA ASP A 78 -2.38 0.16 -11.11
C ASP A 78 -0.89 0.53 -11.18
N ASN A 79 -0.25 0.69 -10.01
CA ASN A 79 1.19 0.94 -9.96
C ASN A 79 2.02 -0.23 -10.47
N VAL A 80 1.64 -1.47 -10.13
CA VAL A 80 2.32 -2.67 -10.66
C VAL A 80 2.20 -2.73 -12.18
N ARG A 81 1.00 -2.51 -12.74
CA ARG A 81 0.79 -2.48 -14.20
C ARG A 81 1.61 -1.40 -14.88
N ALA A 82 1.65 -0.20 -14.29
CA ALA A 82 2.46 0.91 -14.82
C ALA A 82 3.96 0.59 -14.81
N LEU A 83 4.46 -0.06 -13.75
CA LEU A 83 5.85 -0.50 -13.68
C LEU A 83 6.15 -1.59 -14.72
N LEU A 84 5.27 -2.59 -14.87
CA LEU A 84 5.43 -3.68 -15.85
C LEU A 84 5.39 -3.18 -17.30
N ALA A 85 4.61 -2.13 -17.58
CA ALA A 85 4.55 -1.48 -18.89
C ALA A 85 5.72 -0.51 -19.15
N SER A 86 6.58 -0.24 -18.16
CA SER A 86 7.72 0.66 -18.31
C SER A 86 8.81 -0.01 -19.15
N ASP A 87 9.15 0.60 -20.29
CA ASP A 87 10.29 0.17 -21.12
C ASP A 87 11.62 0.21 -20.34
N LYS A 88 11.69 1.00 -19.27
CA LYS A 88 12.88 1.18 -18.45
C LYS A 88 13.20 -0.07 -17.62
N ILE A 89 12.22 -0.84 -17.15
CA ILE A 89 12.42 -2.11 -16.42
C ILE A 89 13.25 -3.12 -17.24
N ARG A 90 13.14 -3.06 -18.57
CA ARG A 90 13.83 -3.97 -19.50
C ARG A 90 15.28 -3.59 -19.75
N THR A 91 15.73 -2.45 -19.23
CA THR A 91 17.11 -1.96 -19.37
C THR A 91 17.97 -2.34 -18.16
N ASN A 92 19.30 -2.31 -18.30
CA ASN A 92 20.25 -2.49 -17.19
C ASN A 92 20.66 -1.16 -16.53
N SER A 93 19.80 -0.13 -16.60
CA SER A 93 20.06 1.19 -16.01
C SER A 93 19.81 1.22 -14.49
N ALA A 94 20.35 2.25 -13.82
CA ALA A 94 20.07 2.48 -12.39
C ALA A 94 18.58 2.74 -12.14
N GLU A 95 17.89 3.45 -13.04
CA GLU A 95 16.44 3.69 -12.99
C GLU A 95 15.66 2.37 -13.02
N SER A 96 16.10 1.41 -13.85
CA SER A 96 15.54 0.06 -13.90
C SER A 96 15.71 -0.71 -12.58
N SER A 97 16.84 -0.51 -11.88
CA SER A 97 17.06 -1.11 -10.56
C SER A 97 16.05 -0.60 -9.52
N SER A 98 15.76 0.70 -9.53
CA SER A 98 14.75 1.31 -8.66
C SER A 98 13.34 0.85 -8.99
N GLU A 99 12.97 0.79 -10.27
CA GLU A 99 11.64 0.30 -10.70
C GLU A 99 11.43 -1.18 -10.36
N ARG A 100 12.44 -2.02 -10.59
CA ARG A 100 12.40 -3.45 -10.20
C ARG A 100 12.29 -3.61 -8.68
N GLY A 101 12.98 -2.77 -7.90
CA GLY A 101 12.85 -2.73 -6.45
C GLY A 101 11.44 -2.38 -6.00
N ALA A 102 10.86 -1.32 -6.56
CA ALA A 102 9.48 -0.91 -6.28
C ALA A 102 8.46 -1.99 -6.65
N LEU A 103 8.64 -2.65 -7.81
CA LEU A 103 7.80 -3.75 -8.26
C LEU A 103 7.85 -4.93 -7.27
N LYS A 104 9.05 -5.33 -6.83
CA LYS A 104 9.23 -6.39 -5.83
C LYS A 104 8.53 -6.02 -4.51
N ASN A 105 8.71 -4.78 -4.05
CA ASN A 105 8.09 -4.30 -2.82
C ASN A 105 6.55 -4.34 -2.93
N LEU A 106 6.00 -3.83 -4.04
CA LEU A 106 4.55 -3.84 -4.25
C LEU A 106 3.98 -5.26 -4.38
N GLY A 107 4.73 -6.21 -4.95
CA GLY A 107 4.34 -7.63 -4.96
C GLY A 107 4.20 -8.21 -3.55
N THR A 108 5.20 -8.01 -2.68
CA THR A 108 5.14 -8.44 -1.27
C THR A 108 3.99 -7.75 -0.52
N TRP A 109 3.81 -6.44 -0.74
CA TRP A 109 2.73 -5.64 -0.15
C TRP A 109 1.34 -6.17 -0.50
N ILE A 110 1.08 -6.42 -1.79
CA ILE A 110 -0.19 -6.99 -2.26
C ILE A 110 -0.42 -8.37 -1.66
N GLY A 111 0.61 -9.23 -1.64
CA GLY A 111 0.53 -10.56 -1.02
C GLY A 111 0.17 -10.49 0.46
N GLY A 112 0.72 -9.52 1.20
CA GLY A 112 0.39 -9.27 2.60
C GLY A 112 -1.05 -8.80 2.83
N LEU A 113 -1.60 -8.00 1.93
CA LEU A 113 -2.99 -7.52 1.99
C LEU A 113 -4.04 -8.56 1.52
N THR A 114 -3.62 -9.61 0.80
CA THR A 114 -4.51 -10.60 0.15
C THR A 114 -4.29 -12.02 0.68
N LEU A 115 -3.32 -12.74 0.11
CA LEU A 115 -3.03 -14.16 0.35
C LEU A 115 -2.64 -14.44 1.80
N GLY A 116 -1.88 -13.55 2.43
CA GLY A 116 -1.54 -13.64 3.86
C GLY A 116 -2.76 -13.52 4.80
N ARG A 117 -3.97 -13.31 4.25
CA ARG A 117 -5.19 -13.02 4.99
C ARG A 117 -6.40 -13.84 4.54
N ASN A 118 -6.18 -14.99 3.89
CA ASN A 118 -7.26 -15.88 3.41
C ASN A 118 -8.29 -15.17 2.51
N LYS A 119 -7.90 -14.09 1.83
CA LYS A 119 -8.69 -13.46 0.77
C LYS A 119 -8.12 -13.93 -0.57
N PRO A 120 -8.89 -14.64 -1.41
CA PRO A 120 -8.39 -15.10 -2.70
C PRO A 120 -8.06 -13.88 -3.58
N ILE A 121 -6.95 -13.95 -4.30
CA ILE A 121 -6.71 -13.07 -5.44
C ILE A 121 -7.70 -13.52 -6.53
N LEU A 122 -8.64 -12.66 -6.90
CA LEU A 122 -9.59 -12.98 -7.98
C LEU A 122 -8.88 -12.79 -9.32
N ALA A 123 -8.98 -13.77 -10.22
CA ALA A 123 -8.31 -13.80 -11.52
C ALA A 123 -8.64 -12.60 -12.45
N LYS A 124 -9.69 -11.84 -12.14
CA LYS A 124 -10.03 -10.60 -12.87
C LYS A 124 -9.12 -9.41 -12.56
N ASP A 125 -8.35 -9.47 -11.45
CA ASP A 125 -7.57 -8.34 -10.95
C ASP A 125 -6.08 -8.41 -11.36
N ILE A 126 -5.58 -9.61 -11.67
CA ILE A 126 -4.28 -9.87 -12.30
C ILE A 126 -4.49 -10.95 -13.36
N ASP A 127 -4.48 -10.54 -14.63
CA ASP A 127 -4.10 -11.45 -15.73
C ASP A 127 -2.62 -11.14 -16.00
N LEU A 128 -1.76 -12.13 -15.82
CA LEU A 128 -0.29 -12.04 -15.94
C LEU A 128 0.14 -12.22 -17.39
#